data_AF-A0A3R9WL35-F1
#
_entry.id   AF-A0A3R9WL35-F1
#
_cell.length_a   1.000
_cell.length_b   1.000
_cell.length_c   1.000
_cell.angle_alpha   90.00
_cell.angle_beta   90.00
_cell.angle_gamma   90.00
#
_symmetry.space_group_name_H-M   'P 1'
#
loop_
_entity.id
_entity.type
_entity.pdbx_description
1 polymer ?
#
loop_
_entity_poly.entity_id
_entity_poly.type
_entity_poly.pdbx_seq_one_letter_code
_entity_poly.pdbx_strand_id
1 'polypeptide(L)'
;NPLTEEQRDAIFKAANQTSSFSLLQAVSIIRITDQELRKKVMQLSVNQPYIEEAAEFWIFCADFNRDHQIAPNVDLEYTEYLLIGSFDAGLMAQNALTAAESMGLGGVYIGAVRS
;
A
#
# COMPACT_ATOMS: atom_id res chain seq x y z
N ASN A 1 -15.39 13.75 2.30
CA ASN A 1 -16.46 12.75 2.51
C ASN A 1 -15.83 11.37 2.65
N PRO A 2 -16.25 10.56 3.63
CA PRO A 2 -15.74 9.19 3.79
C PRO A 2 -16.12 8.33 2.56
N LEU A 3 -15.26 7.38 2.20
CA LEU A 3 -15.61 6.35 1.22
C LEU A 3 -16.67 5.42 1.82
N THR A 4 -17.58 4.90 0.98
CA THR A 4 -18.45 3.82 1.44
C THR A 4 -17.66 2.52 1.62
N GLU A 5 -18.21 1.60 2.40
CA GLU A 5 -17.62 0.27 2.57
C GLU A 5 -17.51 -0.46 1.23
N GLU A 6 -18.53 -0.41 0.40
CA GLU A 6 -18.54 -1.06 -0.92
C GLU A 6 -17.46 -0.51 -1.85
N GLN A 7 -17.26 0.82 -1.85
CA GLN A 7 -16.19 1.45 -2.63
C GLN A 7 -14.82 0.98 -2.13
N ARG A 8 -14.60 1.03 -0.81
CA ARG A 8 -13.34 0.64 -0.19
C ARG A 8 -13.02 -0.84 -0.46
N ASP A 9 -14.01 -1.71 -0.34
CA ASP A 9 -13.85 -3.15 -0.56
C ASP A 9 -13.60 -3.46 -2.04
N ALA A 10 -14.24 -2.73 -2.96
CA ALA A 10 -13.97 -2.85 -4.39
C ALA A 10 -12.54 -2.40 -4.75
N ILE A 11 -12.04 -1.32 -4.15
CA ILE A 11 -10.65 -0.85 -4.32
C ILE A 11 -9.67 -1.90 -3.76
N PHE A 12 -9.92 -2.40 -2.55
CA PHE A 12 -9.09 -3.44 -1.94
C PHE A 12 -9.09 -4.74 -2.76
N LYS A 13 -10.23 -5.13 -3.32
CA LYS A 13 -10.34 -6.30 -4.19
C LYS A 13 -9.55 -6.11 -5.49
N ALA A 14 -9.60 -4.93 -6.11
CA ALA A 14 -8.78 -4.63 -7.28
C ALA A 14 -7.28 -4.72 -6.96
N ALA A 15 -6.85 -4.18 -5.81
CA ALA A 15 -5.48 -4.32 -5.34
C ALA A 15 -5.08 -5.80 -5.20
N ASN A 16 -5.92 -6.63 -4.58
CA ASN A 16 -5.64 -8.07 -4.39
C ASN A 16 -5.69 -8.91 -5.68
N GLN A 17 -6.25 -8.39 -6.78
CA GLN A 17 -6.28 -9.08 -8.08
C GLN A 17 -5.05 -8.78 -8.95
N THR A 18 -4.08 -8.06 -8.40
CA THR A 18 -2.83 -7.72 -9.10
C THR A 18 -2.00 -8.99 -9.33
N SER A 19 -1.37 -9.10 -10.50
CA SER A 19 -0.34 -10.10 -10.74
C SER A 19 0.76 -10.00 -9.68
N SER A 20 1.27 -11.15 -9.22
CA SER A 20 2.37 -11.20 -8.25
C SER A 20 3.50 -12.08 -8.77
N PHE A 21 4.73 -11.63 -8.57
CA PHE A 21 5.92 -12.36 -8.99
C PHE A 21 5.96 -13.73 -8.33
N SER A 22 5.99 -14.79 -9.15
CA SER A 22 6.00 -16.19 -8.69
C SER A 22 4.90 -16.54 -7.67
N LEU A 23 3.80 -15.78 -7.66
CA LEU A 23 2.70 -15.91 -6.68
C LEU A 23 3.13 -15.74 -5.21
N LEU A 24 4.27 -15.07 -4.96
CA LEU A 24 4.80 -14.83 -3.61
C LEU A 24 3.84 -14.01 -2.75
N GLN A 25 3.08 -13.10 -3.36
CA GLN A 25 2.14 -12.22 -2.66
C GLN A 25 2.83 -11.41 -1.54
N ALA A 26 4.05 -10.94 -1.84
CA ALA A 26 4.94 -10.25 -0.90
C ALA A 26 4.61 -8.74 -0.74
N VAL A 27 3.33 -8.39 -0.66
CA VAL A 27 2.87 -7.01 -0.41
C VAL A 27 1.85 -6.99 0.71
N SER A 28 2.04 -6.09 1.66
CA SER A 28 1.08 -5.78 2.72
C SER A 28 0.55 -4.35 2.57
N ILE A 29 -0.74 -4.16 2.83
CA ILE A 29 -1.41 -2.85 2.85
C ILE A 29 -1.70 -2.47 4.30
N ILE A 30 -1.14 -1.36 4.77
CA ILE A 30 -1.43 -0.80 6.09
C ILE A 30 -2.43 0.34 5.90
N ARG A 31 -3.69 0.10 6.28
CA ARG A 31 -4.75 1.13 6.30
C ARG A 31 -4.71 1.89 7.62
N ILE A 32 -4.43 3.19 7.57
CA ILE A 32 -4.38 4.05 8.77
C ILE A 32 -5.72 4.77 8.97
N THR A 33 -6.48 4.33 9.97
CA THR A 33 -7.75 4.96 10.38
C THR A 33 -7.61 5.78 11.66
N ASP A 34 -6.60 5.51 12.47
CA ASP A 34 -6.29 6.27 13.70
C ASP A 34 -5.75 7.66 13.35
N GLN A 35 -6.44 8.70 13.83
CA GLN A 35 -6.14 10.09 13.48
C GLN A 35 -4.83 10.59 14.08
N GLU A 36 -4.49 10.16 15.29
CA GLU A 36 -3.25 10.55 15.96
C GLU A 36 -2.03 9.94 15.26
N LEU A 37 -2.13 8.68 14.83
CA LEU A 37 -1.12 8.02 14.01
C LEU A 37 -1.00 8.70 12.65
N ARG A 38 -2.12 9.04 12.02
CA ARG A 38 -2.15 9.70 10.71
C ARG A 38 -1.46 11.07 10.74
N LYS A 39 -1.70 11.85 11.81
CA LYS A 39 -1.03 13.12 12.05
C LYS A 39 0.49 12.95 12.24
N LYS A 40 0.92 11.92 12.99
CA LYS A 40 2.36 11.60 13.14
C LYS A 40 2.98 11.24 11.79
N VAL A 41 2.32 10.40 10.99
CA VAL A 41 2.83 10.04 9.65
C VAL A 41 2.92 11.27 8.75
N MET A 42 1.94 12.19 8.80
CA MET A 42 1.99 13.44 8.06
C MET A 42 3.21 14.30 8.43
N GLN A 43 3.49 14.44 9.73
CA GLN A 43 4.66 15.18 10.23
C GLN A 43 5.98 14.59 9.74
N LEU A 44 6.09 13.25 9.72
CA LEU A 44 7.26 12.54 9.20
C LEU A 44 7.36 12.62 7.66
N SER A 45 6.24 12.72 6.96
CA SER A 45 6.15 12.74 5.49
C SER A 45 6.21 14.16 4.91
N VAL A 46 7.09 15.01 5.46
CA VAL A 46 7.31 16.40 5.00
C VAL A 46 6.04 17.27 5.12
N ASN A 47 5.25 17.05 6.17
CA ASN A 47 4.06 17.83 6.51
C ASN A 47 3.03 17.99 5.37
N GLN A 48 2.81 16.93 4.58
CA GLN A 48 1.84 16.96 3.48
C GLN A 48 0.39 16.86 4.01
N PRO A 49 -0.42 17.94 3.97
CA PRO A 49 -1.69 18.01 4.69
C PRO A 49 -2.73 16.99 4.19
N TYR A 50 -2.70 16.66 2.90
CA TYR A 50 -3.59 15.66 2.30
C TYR A 50 -3.42 14.24 2.87
N ILE A 51 -2.31 13.95 3.57
CA ILE A 51 -2.20 12.70 4.34
C ILE A 51 -3.29 12.65 5.40
N GLU A 52 -3.55 13.72 6.15
CA GLU A 52 -4.58 13.79 7.18
C GLU A 52 -5.99 13.97 6.58
N GLU A 53 -6.11 14.83 5.57
CA GLU A 53 -7.41 15.23 5.00
C GLU A 53 -8.08 14.16 4.13
N ALA A 54 -7.32 13.26 3.51
CA ALA A 54 -7.89 12.26 2.63
C ALA A 54 -8.86 11.32 3.37
N ALA A 55 -9.88 10.83 2.68
CA ALA A 55 -10.84 9.90 3.31
C ALA A 55 -10.20 8.57 3.74
N GLU A 56 -9.22 8.09 2.97
CA GLU A 56 -8.45 6.87 3.23
C GLU A 56 -6.97 7.17 3.04
N PHE A 57 -6.11 6.51 3.82
CA PHE A 57 -4.66 6.57 3.66
C PHE A 57 -4.05 5.19 3.88
N TRP A 58 -3.46 4.64 2.82
CA TRP A 58 -2.92 3.29 2.77
C TRP A 58 -1.43 3.35 2.46
N ILE A 59 -0.64 2.58 3.20
CA ILE A 59 0.78 2.38 2.94
C ILE A 59 0.96 0.98 2.35
N PHE A 60 1.57 0.91 1.17
CA PHE A 60 1.90 -0.34 0.49
C PHE A 60 3.35 -0.70 0.80
N CYS A 61 3.55 -1.86 1.43
CA CYS A 61 4.86 -2.32 1.88
C CYS A 61 5.22 -3.62 1.16
N ALA A 62 6.42 -3.69 0.61
CA ALA A 62 7.03 -4.99 0.32
C ALA A 62 7.18 -5.77 1.63
N ASP A 63 6.63 -6.99 1.69
CA ASP A 63 6.52 -7.78 2.91
C ASP A 63 6.91 -9.24 2.66
N PHE A 64 8.22 -9.50 2.75
CA PHE A 64 8.78 -10.85 2.79
C PHE A 64 8.88 -11.40 4.21
N ASN A 65 8.50 -10.63 5.24
CA ASN A 65 8.51 -11.12 6.62
C ASN A 65 7.47 -12.25 6.79
N ARG A 66 6.37 -12.21 6.02
CA ARG A 66 5.43 -13.33 5.92
C ARG A 66 6.10 -14.60 5.39
N ASP A 67 6.85 -14.48 4.30
CA ASP A 67 7.56 -15.62 3.69
C ASP A 67 8.64 -16.17 4.62
N HIS A 68 9.39 -15.27 5.28
CA HIS A 68 10.43 -15.64 6.25
C HIS A 68 9.85 -16.40 7.45
N GLN A 69 8.68 -16.03 7.95
CA GLN A 69 8.01 -16.77 9.04
C GLN A 69 7.65 -18.20 8.65
N ILE A 70 7.38 -18.46 7.36
CA ILE A 70 7.03 -19.79 6.84
C ILE A 70 8.31 -20.58 6.51
N ALA A 71 9.31 -19.92 5.93
CA ALA A 71 10.55 -20.50 5.45
C ALA A 71 11.77 -19.70 5.96
N PRO A 72 12.15 -19.83 7.24
CA PRO A 72 13.16 -18.98 7.88
C PRO A 72 14.57 -19.17 7.35
N ASN A 73 14.82 -20.28 6.64
CA ASN A 73 16.12 -20.58 6.05
C ASN A 73 16.29 -20.03 4.62
N VAL A 74 15.25 -19.39 4.06
CA VAL A 74 15.37 -18.71 2.77
C VAL A 74 16.11 -17.40 2.97
N ASP A 75 17.18 -17.23 2.21
CA ASP A 75 17.95 -16.00 2.16
C ASP A 75 17.19 -14.96 1.32
N LEU A 76 16.78 -13.87 1.98
CA LEU A 76 16.02 -12.76 1.40
C LEU A 76 16.90 -11.52 1.17
N GLU A 77 18.22 -11.60 1.39
CA GLU A 77 19.13 -10.45 1.29
C GLU A 77 19.48 -10.08 -0.15
N TYR A 78 19.08 -10.90 -1.13
CA TYR A 78 19.29 -10.60 -2.55
C TYR A 78 18.54 -9.33 -2.96
N THR A 79 19.24 -8.44 -3.66
CA THR A 79 18.66 -7.21 -4.24
C THR A 79 17.47 -7.49 -5.17
N GLU A 80 17.37 -8.69 -5.71
CA GLU A 80 16.22 -9.14 -6.50
C GLU A 80 14.91 -9.06 -5.71
N TYR A 81 14.90 -9.41 -4.41
CA TYR A 81 13.69 -9.31 -3.58
C TYR A 81 13.24 -7.87 -3.36
N LEU A 82 14.18 -6.92 -3.26
CA LEU A 82 13.86 -5.50 -3.23
C LEU A 82 13.15 -5.06 -4.52
N LEU A 83 13.64 -5.50 -5.69
CA LEU A 83 13.02 -5.20 -6.97
C LEU A 83 11.63 -5.83 -7.06
N ILE A 84 11.50 -7.13 -6.76
CA ILE A 84 10.23 -7.86 -6.76
C ILE A 84 9.20 -7.13 -5.89
N GLY A 85 9.54 -6.87 -4.63
CA GLY A 85 8.63 -6.21 -3.69
C GLY A 85 8.25 -4.80 -4.14
N SER A 86 9.18 -4.03 -4.72
CA SER A 86 8.91 -2.68 -5.21
C SER A 86 7.98 -2.68 -6.43
N PHE A 87 8.18 -3.60 -7.37
CA PHE A 87 7.33 -3.73 -8.55
C PHE A 87 5.93 -4.22 -8.18
N ASP A 88 5.82 -5.30 -7.40
CA ASP A 88 4.52 -5.84 -6.97
C ASP A 88 3.74 -4.81 -6.15
N ALA A 89 4.38 -4.08 -5.23
CA ALA A 89 3.73 -3.03 -4.46
C ALA A 89 3.26 -1.86 -5.33
N GLY A 90 4.05 -1.45 -6.32
CA GLY A 90 3.69 -0.41 -7.28
C GLY A 90 2.49 -0.81 -8.14
N LEU A 91 2.48 -2.04 -8.68
CA LEU A 91 1.37 -2.58 -9.46
C LEU A 91 0.09 -2.67 -8.62
N MET A 92 0.21 -3.17 -7.38
CA MET A 92 -0.92 -3.32 -6.47
C MET A 92 -1.53 -1.96 -6.11
N ALA A 93 -0.69 -0.98 -5.80
CA ALA A 93 -1.15 0.37 -5.52
C ALA A 93 -1.79 1.02 -6.75
N GLN A 94 -1.27 0.76 -7.96
CA GLN A 94 -1.81 1.35 -9.18
C GLN A 94 -3.18 0.76 -9.52
N ASN A 95 -3.38 -0.54 -9.31
CA ASN A 95 -4.70 -1.17 -9.44
C ASN A 95 -5.70 -0.59 -8.44
N ALA A 96 -5.28 -0.33 -7.19
CA ALA A 96 -6.12 0.33 -6.20
C ALA A 96 -6.51 1.74 -6.66
N LEU A 97 -5.55 2.56 -7.09
CA LEU A 97 -5.81 3.93 -7.54
C LEU A 97 -6.71 3.95 -8.78
N THR A 98 -6.45 3.08 -9.77
CA THR A 98 -7.25 2.96 -11.00
C THR A 98 -8.70 2.57 -10.67
N ALA A 99 -8.90 1.65 -9.71
CA ALA A 99 -10.24 1.29 -9.25
C ALA A 99 -10.95 2.48 -8.58
N ALA A 100 -10.25 3.22 -7.72
CA ALA A 100 -10.81 4.42 -7.10
C ALA A 100 -11.21 5.48 -8.15
N GLU A 101 -10.33 5.76 -9.10
CA GLU A 101 -10.57 6.73 -10.19
C GLU A 101 -11.76 6.32 -11.07
N SER A 102 -11.93 5.03 -11.35
CA SER A 102 -13.08 4.52 -12.10
C SER A 102 -14.43 4.74 -11.41
N MET A 103 -14.42 4.98 -10.09
CA MET A 103 -15.60 5.33 -9.28
C MET A 103 -15.75 6.85 -9.10
N GLY A 104 -14.96 7.65 -9.80
CA GLY A 104 -14.97 9.12 -9.71
C GLY A 104 -14.25 9.68 -8.48
N LEU A 105 -13.46 8.87 -7.78
CA LEU A 105 -12.61 9.32 -6.68
C LEU A 105 -11.28 9.86 -7.21
N GLY A 106 -10.59 10.65 -6.39
CA GLY A 106 -9.22 11.07 -6.66
C GLY A 106 -8.24 10.47 -5.66
N GLY A 107 -6.96 10.42 -6.03
CA GLY A 107 -5.89 9.96 -5.15
C GLY A 107 -4.53 10.48 -5.60
N VAL A 108 -3.54 10.34 -4.73
CA VAL A 108 -2.15 10.72 -5.01
C VAL A 108 -1.20 9.80 -4.27
N TYR A 109 -0.08 9.46 -4.90
CA TYR A 109 1.00 8.72 -4.26
C TYR A 109 1.80 9.61 -3.31
N ILE A 110 2.09 9.09 -2.12
CA ILE A 110 2.88 9.79 -1.10
C ILE A 110 4.26 9.14 -1.00
N GLY A 111 5.16 9.53 -1.90
CA GLY A 111 6.54 9.05 -1.89
C GLY A 111 7.34 9.51 -0.66
N ALA A 112 6.86 10.54 0.07
CA ALA A 112 7.55 11.07 1.23
C ALA A 112 7.45 10.18 2.49
N VAL A 113 6.65 9.11 2.48
CA VAL A 113 6.60 8.13 3.58
C VAL A 113 7.97 7.49 3.86
N ARG A 114 8.89 7.54 2.88
CA ARG A 114 10.26 7.04 3.02
C ARG A 114 11.26 8.05 3.62
N SER A 115 10.79 9.23 4.03
CA SER A 115 11.65 10.33 4.54
C SER A 115 12.01 10.15 6.00
#